data_AF-A0A915YR61-F1
#
_entry.id   AF-A0A915YR61-F1
#
_cell.length_a   1.000
_cell.length_b   1.000
_cell.length_c   1.000
_cell.angle_alpha   90.00
_cell.angle_beta   90.00
_cell.angle_gamma   90.00
#
_symmetry.space_group_name_H-M   'P 1'
#
loop_
_entity.id
_entity.type
_entity.pdbx_description
1 polymer ?
#
loop_
_entity_poly.entity_id
_entity_poly.type
_entity_poly.pdbx_seq_one_letter_code
_entity_poly.pdbx_strand_id
1 'polypeptide(L)'
;MYEVISGLPPYHDISHDKDLAIKICHGLRPRFNIKVPKLIVHLIKRCLDANPLNRPNAEEIRRILDKWVNQPESDLENQIKEAEEFNYNFSTGLIPSNCRIPPTNLGLSYKTHSEAIYTSRLLSFNNLPEPINSDDYYKQHDNIISEEFSESLQIDVPQLNISDYSEEKI
;
A
#
# COMPACT_ATOMS: atom_id res chain seq x y z
N MET A 1 10.52 2.28 0.30
CA MET A 1 10.20 1.93 -1.11
C MET A 1 8.94 2.63 -1.56
N TYR A 2 7.77 2.39 -0.94
CA TYR A 2 6.51 3.05 -1.32
C TYR A 2 6.64 4.57 -1.44
N GLU A 3 7.00 5.25 -0.35
CA GLU A 3 7.09 6.72 -0.30
C GLU A 3 8.06 7.31 -1.33
N VAL A 4 9.18 6.64 -1.60
CA VAL A 4 10.16 7.07 -2.62
C VAL A 4 9.55 7.02 -4.02
N ILE A 5 8.71 6.02 -4.30
CA ILE A 5 8.10 5.80 -5.61
C ILE A 5 6.83 6.65 -5.78
N SER A 6 5.98 6.72 -4.76
CA SER A 6 4.71 7.45 -4.80
C SER A 6 4.86 8.95 -4.54
N GLY A 7 5.95 9.36 -3.89
CA GLY A 7 6.12 10.71 -3.34
C GLY A 7 5.22 11.00 -2.12
N LEU A 8 4.54 9.99 -1.58
CA LEU A 8 3.58 10.12 -0.48
C LEU A 8 3.88 9.14 0.65
N PRO A 9 3.85 9.59 1.92
CA PRO A 9 3.85 8.67 3.03
C PRO A 9 2.64 7.72 2.95
N PRO A 10 2.82 6.44 3.32
CA PRO A 10 1.71 5.49 3.31
C PRO A 10 0.63 5.95 4.30
N TYR A 11 -0.61 6.04 3.82
CA TYR A 11 -1.78 6.44 4.64
C TYR A 11 -1.75 7.90 5.15
N HIS A 12 -1.08 8.81 4.44
CA HIS A 12 -0.95 10.23 4.81
C HIS A 12 -2.27 10.97 5.04
N ASP A 13 -3.34 10.56 4.38
CA ASP A 13 -4.64 11.23 4.36
C ASP A 13 -5.65 10.69 5.38
N ILE A 14 -5.25 9.72 6.22
CA ILE A 14 -6.14 9.09 7.22
C ILE A 14 -5.52 9.05 8.62
N SER A 15 -6.35 8.86 9.65
CA SER A 15 -5.88 8.73 11.04
C SER A 15 -5.05 7.46 11.24
N HIS A 16 -3.99 7.54 12.04
CA HIS A 16 -3.20 6.37 12.44
C HIS A 16 -3.77 5.77 13.73
N ASP A 17 -4.99 5.29 13.67
CA ASP A 17 -5.73 4.77 14.81
C ASP A 17 -5.85 3.24 14.79
N LYS A 18 -6.69 2.71 15.68
CA LYS A 18 -6.98 1.27 15.77
C LYS A 18 -7.67 0.76 14.51
N ASP A 19 -8.50 1.57 13.86
CA ASP A 19 -9.26 1.15 12.69
C ASP A 19 -8.33 0.97 11.48
N LEU A 20 -7.36 1.86 11.30
CA LEU A 20 -6.30 1.64 10.30
C LEU A 20 -5.50 0.36 10.62
N ALA A 21 -5.15 0.12 11.87
CA ALA A 21 -4.43 -1.10 12.26
C ALA A 21 -5.24 -2.37 11.92
N ILE A 22 -6.55 -2.38 12.19
CA ILE A 22 -7.45 -3.49 11.83
C ILE A 22 -7.49 -3.68 10.31
N LYS A 23 -7.64 -2.60 9.53
CA LYS A 23 -7.63 -2.67 8.06
C LYS A 23 -6.33 -3.27 7.53
N ILE A 24 -5.18 -2.89 8.11
CA ILE A 24 -3.87 -3.47 7.75
C ILE A 24 -3.82 -4.97 8.09
N CYS A 25 -4.33 -5.39 9.26
CA CYS A 25 -4.44 -6.81 9.59
C CYS A 25 -5.32 -7.55 8.57
N HIS A 26 -6.41 -6.95 8.10
CA HIS A 26 -7.25 -7.53 7.04
C HIS A 26 -6.69 -7.41 5.61
N GLY A 27 -5.40 -7.08 5.47
CA GLY A 27 -4.72 -7.11 4.17
C GLY A 27 -4.68 -5.77 3.43
N LEU A 28 -5.12 -4.66 4.02
CA LEU A 28 -4.87 -3.34 3.45
C LEU A 28 -3.36 -3.10 3.33
N ARG A 29 -2.90 -2.74 2.14
CA ARG A 29 -1.51 -2.39 1.83
C ARG A 29 -1.46 -1.09 1.01
N PRO A 30 -0.36 -0.33 1.05
CA PRO A 30 -0.20 0.85 0.20
C PRO A 30 -0.32 0.49 -1.28
N ARG A 31 -0.98 1.35 -2.06
CA ARG A 31 -1.22 1.17 -3.50
C ARG A 31 -0.66 2.33 -4.29
N PHE A 32 -0.18 2.05 -5.49
CA PHE A 32 0.34 3.08 -6.37
C PHE A 32 -0.79 3.63 -7.25
N ASN A 33 -0.74 4.92 -7.53
CA ASN A 33 -1.56 5.59 -8.56
C ASN A 33 -0.80 5.72 -9.89
N ILE A 34 0.38 5.11 -9.98
CA ILE A 34 1.25 5.08 -11.14
C ILE A 34 1.62 3.63 -11.47
N LYS A 35 1.99 3.38 -12.72
CA LYS A 35 2.63 2.13 -13.10
C LYS A 35 4.02 2.06 -12.47
N VAL A 36 4.32 0.91 -11.87
CA VAL A 36 5.59 0.62 -11.20
C VAL A 36 6.11 -0.70 -11.76
N PRO A 37 7.41 -0.83 -12.08
CA PRO A 37 8.01 -2.06 -12.57
C PRO A 37 7.63 -3.28 -11.71
N LYS A 38 7.20 -4.37 -12.35
CA LYS A 38 6.71 -5.59 -11.68
C LYS A 38 7.72 -6.18 -10.71
N LEU A 39 9.02 -6.13 -11.04
CA LEU A 39 10.09 -6.57 -10.15
C LEU A 39 10.16 -5.75 -8.85
N ILE A 40 9.95 -4.44 -8.93
CA ILE A 40 9.92 -3.56 -7.75
C ILE A 40 8.67 -3.86 -6.92
N VAL A 41 7.51 -4.00 -7.57
CA VAL A 41 6.24 -4.36 -6.92
C VAL A 41 6.35 -5.69 -6.19
N HIS A 42 6.97 -6.69 -6.81
CA HIS A 42 7.20 -8.00 -6.21
C HIS A 42 8.06 -7.89 -4.94
N LEU A 43 9.13 -7.11 -4.97
CA LEU A 43 9.96 -6.87 -3.78
C LEU A 43 9.15 -6.20 -2.65
N ILE A 44 8.34 -5.18 -2.98
CA ILE A 44 7.47 -4.49 -2.00
C ILE A 44 6.46 -5.46 -1.39
N LYS A 45 5.84 -6.30 -2.21
CA LYS A 45 4.91 -7.37 -1.78
C LYS A 45 5.55 -8.30 -0.77
N ARG A 46 6.76 -8.80 -1.07
CA ARG A 46 7.52 -9.64 -0.13
C ARG A 46 7.85 -8.93 1.18
N CYS A 47 8.24 -7.66 1.14
CA CYS A 47 8.52 -6.86 2.34
C CYS A 47 7.28 -6.64 3.22
N LEU A 48 6.09 -6.61 2.62
CA LEU A 48 4.80 -6.34 3.28
C LEU A 48 3.96 -7.60 3.54
N ASP A 49 4.56 -8.79 3.37
CA ASP A 49 3.87 -10.06 3.59
C ASP A 49 3.39 -10.17 5.05
N ALA A 50 2.14 -10.59 5.24
CA ALA A 50 1.56 -10.84 6.54
C ALA A 50 2.37 -11.86 7.35
N ASN A 51 2.87 -12.92 6.69
CA ASN A 51 3.74 -13.91 7.29
C ASN A 51 5.19 -13.36 7.37
N PRO A 52 5.76 -13.15 8.58
CA PRO A 52 7.12 -12.64 8.72
C PRO A 52 8.19 -13.52 8.08
N LEU A 53 7.96 -14.83 7.95
CA LEU A 53 8.91 -15.77 7.35
C LEU A 53 9.07 -15.59 5.84
N ASN A 54 8.10 -14.97 5.18
CA ASN A 54 8.16 -14.67 3.74
C ASN A 54 8.90 -13.36 3.46
N ARG A 55 9.17 -12.54 4.49
CA ARG A 55 9.82 -11.24 4.34
C ARG A 55 11.32 -11.42 4.09
N PRO A 56 11.89 -10.73 3.10
CA PRO A 56 13.33 -10.73 2.91
C PRO A 56 13.99 -10.03 4.10
N ASN A 57 15.14 -10.53 4.51
CA ASN A 57 15.97 -9.83 5.47
C ASN A 57 16.69 -8.65 4.80
N ALA A 58 17.28 -7.76 5.62
CA ALA A 58 17.94 -6.55 5.12
C ALA A 58 19.10 -6.84 4.14
N GLU A 59 19.85 -7.92 4.36
CA GLU A 59 20.97 -8.31 3.49
C GLU A 59 20.49 -8.81 2.13
N GLU A 60 19.38 -9.55 2.11
CA GLU A 60 18.74 -9.97 0.86
C GLU A 60 18.24 -8.76 0.06
N ILE A 61 17.57 -7.80 0.72
CA ILE A 61 17.10 -6.57 0.07
C ILE A 61 18.29 -5.80 -0.52
N ARG A 62 19.37 -5.61 0.26
CA ARG A 62 20.59 -4.94 -0.19
C ARG A 62 21.15 -5.60 -1.45
N ARG A 63 21.30 -6.92 -1.45
CA ARG A 63 21.80 -7.68 -2.60
C ARG A 63 20.92 -7.52 -3.84
N ILE A 64 19.59 -7.52 -3.69
CA ILE A 64 18.66 -7.30 -4.81
C ILE A 64 18.85 -5.90 -5.40
N LEU A 65 18.87 -4.87 -4.55
CA LEU A 65 19.06 -3.48 -4.97
C LEU A 65 20.44 -3.26 -5.61
N ASP A 66 21.50 -3.80 -5.02
CA ASP A 66 22.86 -3.71 -5.56
C ASP A 66 22.96 -4.37 -6.94
N LYS A 67 22.27 -5.50 -7.15
CA LYS A 67 22.20 -6.13 -8.47
C LYS A 67 21.53 -5.21 -9.48
N TRP A 68 20.39 -4.61 -9.14
CA TRP A 68 19.68 -3.69 -10.03
C TRP A 68 20.50 -2.45 -10.40
N VAL A 69 21.30 -1.93 -9.47
CA VAL A 69 22.13 -0.75 -9.72
C VAL A 69 23.39 -1.08 -10.52
N ASN A 70 24.09 -2.17 -10.19
CA ASN A 70 25.40 -2.47 -10.77
C ASN A 70 25.35 -3.38 -11.99
N GLN A 71 24.28 -4.16 -12.13
CA GLN A 71 24.07 -5.14 -13.19
C GLN A 71 22.61 -5.09 -13.63
N PRO A 72 22.17 -3.96 -14.20
CA PRO A 72 20.77 -3.78 -14.55
C PRO A 72 20.34 -4.91 -15.48
N GLU A 73 19.35 -5.67 -15.02
CA GLU A 73 18.75 -6.72 -15.83
C GLU A 73 17.95 -6.05 -16.96
N SER A 74 18.10 -6.54 -18.19
CA SER A 74 17.34 -6.04 -19.34
C SER A 74 15.84 -5.98 -19.07
N ASP A 75 15.34 -6.94 -18.29
CA ASP A 75 13.93 -7.06 -17.93
C ASP A 75 13.48 -5.93 -17.01
N LEU A 76 14.32 -5.50 -16.07
CA LEU A 76 14.01 -4.36 -15.19
C LEU A 76 14.05 -3.05 -15.99
N GLU A 77 15.06 -2.86 -16.83
CA GLU A 77 15.18 -1.66 -17.67
C GLU A 77 13.98 -1.51 -18.61
N ASN A 78 13.55 -2.59 -19.24
CA ASN A 78 12.38 -2.60 -20.11
C ASN A 78 11.10 -2.27 -19.33
N GLN A 79 10.91 -2.84 -18.13
CA GLN A 79 9.78 -2.52 -17.27
C GLN A 79 9.78 -1.05 -16.79
N ILE A 80 10.96 -0.46 -16.54
CA ILE A 80 11.09 0.95 -16.19
C ILE A 80 10.63 1.82 -17.37
N LYS A 81 11.16 1.59 -18.57
CA LYS A 81 10.76 2.34 -19.78
C LYS A 81 9.26 2.24 -20.05
N GLU A 82 8.70 1.04 -19.95
CA GLU A 82 7.26 0.81 -20.12
C GLU A 82 6.43 1.57 -19.07
N ALA A 83 6.88 1.58 -17.82
CA ALA A 83 6.20 2.31 -16.75
C ALA A 83 6.30 3.83 -16.95
N GLU A 84 7.46 4.36 -17.33
CA GLU A 84 7.68 5.78 -17.61
C GLU A 84 6.81 6.27 -18.77
N GLU A 85 6.79 5.54 -19.90
CA GLU A 85 5.97 5.87 -21.05
C GLU A 85 4.47 5.88 -20.70
N PHE A 86 4.01 4.85 -19.97
CA PHE A 86 2.63 4.78 -19.52
C PHE A 86 2.26 5.95 -18.61
N ASN A 87 3.09 6.22 -17.60
CA ASN A 87 2.84 7.29 -16.62
C ASN A 87 2.88 8.67 -17.28
N TYR A 88 3.76 8.89 -18.25
CA TYR A 88 3.81 10.12 -19.04
C TYR A 88 2.52 10.32 -19.86
N ASN A 89 2.08 9.29 -20.57
CA ASN A 89 0.85 9.34 -21.36
C ASN A 89 -0.40 9.52 -20.48
N PHE A 90 -0.41 8.90 -19.30
CA PHE A 90 -1.45 9.09 -18.29
C PHE A 90 -1.47 10.54 -17.77
N SER A 91 -0.31 11.09 -17.41
CA SER A 91 -0.22 12.46 -16.88
C SER A 91 -0.52 13.55 -17.90
N THR A 92 -0.29 13.30 -19.19
CA THR A 92 -0.59 14.25 -20.28
C THR A 92 -2.04 14.16 -20.78
N GLY A 93 -2.85 13.25 -20.22
CA GLY A 93 -4.25 13.05 -20.61
C GLY A 93 -4.44 12.41 -21.98
N LEU A 94 -3.36 11.83 -22.55
CA LEU A 94 -3.41 11.09 -23.81
C LEU A 94 -4.14 9.74 -23.66
N ILE A 95 -4.26 9.24 -22.42
CA ILE A 95 -5.09 8.09 -22.06
C ILE A 95 -6.29 8.58 -21.24
N PRO A 96 -7.53 8.50 -21.77
CA PRO A 96 -8.74 8.79 -20.99
C PRO A 96 -8.80 7.84 -19.80
N SER A 97 -8.92 8.40 -18.60
CA SER A 97 -8.98 7.61 -17.37
C SER A 97 -10.26 7.91 -16.61
N ASN A 98 -10.98 6.85 -16.25
CA ASN A 98 -12.09 6.90 -15.29
C ASN A 98 -11.55 7.06 -13.84
N CYS A 99 -10.24 6.86 -13.64
CA CYS A 99 -9.56 7.06 -12.37
C CYS A 99 -9.41 8.56 -12.06
N ARG A 100 -10.16 9.03 -11.07
CA ARG A 100 -10.22 10.43 -10.61
C ARG A 100 -9.02 10.89 -9.79
N ILE A 101 -7.97 10.06 -9.64
CA ILE A 101 -6.82 10.40 -8.79
C ILE A 101 -5.76 11.07 -9.66
N PRO A 102 -5.44 12.35 -9.42
CA PRO A 102 -4.39 13.02 -10.17
C PRO A 102 -3.05 12.29 -9.97
N PRO A 103 -2.24 12.16 -11.02
CA PRO A 103 -0.90 11.60 -10.88
C PRO A 103 -0.14 12.42 -9.84
N THR A 104 0.52 11.73 -8.92
CA THR A 104 1.36 12.36 -7.91
C THR A 104 2.58 12.94 -8.60
N ASN A 105 2.52 14.21 -8.97
CA ASN A 105 3.70 14.96 -9.35
C ASN A 105 4.67 14.97 -8.15
N LEU A 106 5.89 14.49 -8.39
CA LEU A 106 7.03 14.51 -7.48
C LEU A 106 7.33 15.98 -7.12
N GLY A 107 6.65 16.54 -6.12
CA GLY A 107 6.68 17.98 -5.80
C GLY A 107 5.40 18.56 -5.20
N LEU A 108 4.32 17.80 -5.03
CA LEU A 108 3.12 18.30 -4.36
C LEU A 108 3.30 18.39 -2.84
N SER A 109 2.85 19.50 -2.26
CA SER A 109 2.53 19.57 -0.83
C SER A 109 1.32 18.65 -0.60
N TYR A 110 1.52 17.48 0.00
CA TYR A 110 0.42 16.64 0.44
C TYR A 110 -0.11 17.16 1.79
N LYS A 111 -1.42 17.00 2.01
CA LYS A 111 -2.03 17.29 3.30
C LYS A 111 -2.05 16.03 4.13
N THR A 112 -1.35 16.07 5.25
CA THR A 112 -1.38 14.99 6.23
C THR A 112 -2.62 15.12 7.11
N HIS A 113 -3.29 14.00 7.40
CA HIS A 113 -4.34 13.97 8.42
C HIS A 113 -3.76 14.39 9.77
N SER A 114 -4.49 15.17 10.56
CA SER A 114 -3.98 15.71 11.83
C SER A 114 -3.59 14.63 12.84
N GLU A 115 -4.16 13.43 12.70
CA GLU A 115 -3.90 12.27 13.55
C GLU A 115 -2.97 11.21 12.90
N ALA A 116 -2.40 11.52 11.72
CA ALA A 116 -1.38 10.68 11.13
C ALA A 116 -0.04 10.93 11.82
N ILE A 117 0.56 9.88 12.38
CA ILE A 117 1.79 9.93 13.16
C ILE A 117 2.87 9.10 12.47
N TYR A 118 3.92 9.78 12.00
CA TYR A 118 5.09 9.18 11.33
C TYR A 118 6.33 9.08 12.22
N THR A 119 6.25 9.62 13.44
CA THR A 119 7.28 9.46 14.46
C THR A 119 7.04 8.19 15.27
N SER A 120 8.11 7.68 15.88
CA SER A 120 8.02 6.48 16.73
C SER A 120 7.07 6.70 17.90
N ARG A 121 6.20 5.72 18.15
CA ARG A 121 5.30 5.69 19.31
C ARG A 121 4.90 4.25 19.65
N LEU A 122 4.46 4.04 20.88
CA LEU A 122 3.88 2.76 21.30
C LEU A 122 2.51 2.58 20.63
N LEU A 123 2.29 1.43 19.99
CA LEU A 123 0.98 1.01 19.49
C LEU A 123 0.32 0.11 20.52
N SER A 124 -0.60 0.67 21.30
CA SER A 124 -1.33 -0.03 22.37
C SER A 124 -2.73 -0.45 21.90
N PHE A 125 -2.83 -1.10 20.73
CA PHE A 125 -4.09 -1.62 20.22
C PHE A 125 -4.28 -3.07 20.67
N ASN A 126 -5.24 -3.27 21.57
CA ASN A 126 -5.59 -4.62 22.04
C ASN A 126 -6.56 -5.31 21.07
N ASN A 127 -6.49 -6.64 21.00
CA ASN A 127 -7.39 -7.51 20.23
C ASN A 127 -7.36 -7.22 18.71
N LEU A 128 -6.18 -7.02 18.13
CA LEU A 128 -6.04 -6.97 16.67
C LEU A 128 -6.22 -8.39 16.08
N PRO A 129 -6.86 -8.52 14.91
CA PRO A 129 -6.99 -9.80 14.23
C PRO A 129 -5.64 -10.28 13.70
N GLU A 130 -5.52 -11.58 13.41
CA GLU A 130 -4.32 -12.11 12.75
C GLU A 130 -4.15 -11.45 11.37
N PRO A 131 -2.93 -11.01 11.03
CA PRO A 131 -2.69 -10.36 9.76
C PRO A 131 -2.80 -11.37 8.61
N ILE A 132 -3.53 -11.00 7.57
CA ILE A 132 -3.66 -11.76 6.32
C ILE A 132 -3.14 -10.94 5.14
N ASN A 133 -2.81 -11.64 4.06
CA ASN A 133 -2.53 -11.03 2.76
C ASN A 133 -3.85 -10.87 2.00
N SER A 134 -4.06 -9.73 1.34
CA SER A 134 -5.23 -9.56 0.47
C SER A 134 -5.04 -10.33 -0.84
N ASP A 135 -6.07 -11.07 -1.26
CA ASP A 135 -6.07 -11.83 -2.52
C ASP A 135 -5.96 -10.92 -3.75
N ASP A 136 -6.47 -9.70 -3.67
CA ASP A 136 -6.48 -8.75 -4.78
C ASP A 136 -5.11 -8.11 -5.03
N TYR A 137 -4.32 -7.95 -3.97
CA TYR A 137 -3.02 -7.29 -4.00
C TYR A 137 -2.06 -8.03 -4.92
N TYR A 138 -2.20 -9.35 -5.06
CA TYR A 138 -1.38 -10.20 -5.92
C TYR A 138 -1.99 -10.48 -7.30
N LYS A 139 -3.31 -10.34 -7.47
CA LYS A 139 -4.01 -10.62 -8.74
C LYS A 139 -3.91 -9.49 -9.75
N GLN A 140 -3.82 -8.24 -9.30
CA GLN A 140 -3.54 -7.10 -10.19
C GLN A 140 -2.04 -7.01 -10.47
N HIS A 141 -1.66 -7.41 -11.69
CA HIS A 141 -0.29 -7.30 -12.19
C HIS A 141 0.09 -5.85 -12.53
N ASP A 142 -0.92 -5.00 -12.66
CA ASP A 142 -0.80 -3.57 -12.88
C ASP A 142 -1.21 -2.87 -11.59
N ASN A 143 -0.33 -2.03 -11.03
CA ASN A 143 -0.56 -1.36 -9.75
C ASN A 143 -1.70 -0.33 -9.77
N ILE A 144 -2.46 -0.24 -10.86
CA ILE A 144 -3.56 0.70 -11.01
C ILE A 144 -4.72 0.17 -10.17
N ILE A 145 -5.13 0.95 -9.18
CA ILE A 145 -6.32 0.70 -8.35
C ILE A 145 -7.51 0.45 -9.30
N SER A 146 -8.05 -0.78 -9.34
CA SER A 146 -9.34 -1.01 -10.02
C SER A 146 -10.50 -0.36 -9.26
N GLU A 147 -11.56 -0.03 -9.99
CA GLU A 147 -12.84 0.47 -9.43
C GLU A 147 -13.36 -0.41 -8.31
N GLU A 148 -13.27 -1.75 -8.43
CA GLU A 148 -13.71 -2.71 -7.40
C GLU A 148 -13.13 -2.45 -6.00
N PHE A 149 -11.90 -1.92 -5.90
CA PHE A 149 -11.31 -1.65 -4.58
C PHE A 149 -11.67 -0.28 -4.02
N SER A 150 -11.93 0.71 -4.88
CA SER A 150 -12.39 2.03 -4.44
C SER A 150 -13.73 1.93 -3.69
N GLU A 151 -14.58 0.98 -4.09
CA GLU A 151 -15.83 0.64 -3.40
C GLU A 151 -15.57 -0.13 -2.09
N SER A 152 -14.59 -1.04 -2.04
CA SER A 152 -14.28 -1.80 -0.81
C SER A 152 -13.64 -0.98 0.33
N LEU A 153 -13.22 0.26 0.08
CA LEU A 153 -12.82 1.20 1.13
C LEU A 153 -14.05 1.82 1.85
N GLN A 154 -15.25 1.68 1.28
CA GLN A 154 -16.53 2.02 1.88
C GLN A 154 -17.09 0.80 2.64
N ILE A 155 -16.35 0.29 3.64
CA ILE A 155 -16.96 -0.65 4.58
C ILE A 155 -17.75 0.21 5.58
N ASP A 156 -19.07 0.24 5.42
CA ASP A 156 -19.97 0.63 6.49
C ASP A 156 -19.71 -0.29 7.68
N VAL A 157 -19.21 0.28 8.77
CA VAL A 157 -19.06 -0.41 10.04
C VAL A 157 -20.46 -0.90 10.45
N PRO A 158 -20.75 -2.20 10.48
CA PRO A 158 -21.98 -2.65 11.12
C PRO A 158 -21.80 -2.29 12.59
N GLN A 159 -22.71 -1.48 13.13
CA GLN A 159 -22.77 -1.18 14.54
C GLN A 159 -22.73 -2.50 15.31
N LEU A 160 -21.59 -2.80 15.93
CA LEU A 160 -21.52 -3.84 16.93
C LEU A 160 -22.36 -3.33 18.10
N ASN A 161 -23.60 -3.82 18.20
CA ASN A 161 -24.44 -3.64 19.37
C ASN A 161 -23.70 -4.20 20.57
N ILE A 162 -23.13 -3.30 21.37
CA ILE A 162 -22.66 -3.58 22.72
C ILE A 162 -23.91 -3.66 23.60
N SER A 163 -24.59 -4.81 23.54
CA SER A 163 -25.59 -5.18 24.52
C SER A 163 -25.66 -6.70 24.55
N ASP A 164 -24.74 -7.33 25.28
CA ASP A 164 -24.92 -8.66 25.89
C ASP A 164 -23.74 -8.94 26.83
N TYR A 165 -23.66 -8.13 27.90
CA TYR A 165 -23.04 -8.54 29.16
C TYR A 165 -23.90 -7.98 30.29
N SER A 166 -25.11 -8.54 30.42
CA SER A 166 -25.86 -8.50 31.68
C SER A 166 -25.61 -9.80 32.43
N GLU A 167 -24.96 -9.66 33.58
CA GLU A 167 -25.22 -10.41 34.82
C GLU A 167 -25.39 -11.94 34.72
N GLU A 168 -24.36 -12.68 35.15
CA GLU A 168 -24.61 -13.88 35.96
C GLU A 168 -23.95 -13.74 37.33
N LYS A 169 -24.84 -13.82 38.31
CA LYS A 169 -24.71 -13.68 39.75
C LYS A 169 -24.34 -15.05 40.33
N ILE A 170 -23.30 -15.13 41.16
CA ILE A 170 -23.29 -15.94 42.40
C ILE A 170 -22.56 -15.12 43.46
#